data_AF-A0A2A3MVT6-F1
#
_entry.id   AF-A0A2A3MVT6-F1
#
_cell.length_a   1.000
_cell.length_b   1.000
_cell.length_c   1.000
_cell.angle_alpha   90.00
_cell.angle_beta   90.00
_cell.angle_gamma   90.00
#
_symmetry.space_group_name_H-M   'P 1'
#
loop_
_entity.id
_entity.type
_entity.pdbx_description
1 polymer ?
#
loop_
_entity_poly.entity_id
_entity_poly.type
_entity_poly.pdbx_seq_one_letter_code
_entity_poly.pdbx_strand_id
1 'polypeptide(L)' 'MNGYVQFETAEGEPILVNADRVNFVRRFRGGDAASAVNFEKGNYVVVKGGIQEVMKALAEG' A
#
# COMPACT_ATOMS: atom_id res chain seq x y z
N MET A 1 11.68 12.29 -9.36
CA MET A 1 10.68 11.96 -8.32
C MET A 1 10.99 10.54 -7.92
N ASN A 2 11.34 10.29 -6.65
CA ASN A 2 11.64 8.92 -6.21
C ASN A 2 10.29 8.24 -6.07
N GLY A 3 9.98 7.25 -6.91
CA GLY A 3 8.70 6.51 -6.93
C GLY A 3 8.46 5.65 -5.68
N TYR A 4 8.70 6.20 -4.49
CA TYR A 4 8.49 5.62 -3.18
C TYR A 4 7.45 6.45 -2.43
N VAL A 5 6.39 5.79 -1.99
CA VAL A 5 5.31 6.37 -1.19
C VAL A 5 5.41 5.83 0.22
N GLN A 6 5.33 6.72 1.21
CA GLN A 6 5.31 6.32 2.61
C GLN A 6 3.88 5.96 3.03
N PHE A 7 3.75 4.80 3.67
CA PHE A 7 2.53 4.33 4.32
C PHE A 7 2.81 4.00 5.79
N GLU A 8 1.74 3.72 6.52
CA GLU A 8 1.80 3.12 7.84
C GLU A 8 1.28 1.68 7.77
N THR A 9 1.97 0.71 8.36
CA THR A 9 1.51 -0.67 8.45
C THR A 9 0.26 -0.76 9.33
N ALA A 10 -0.46 -1.88 9.26
CA ALA A 10 -1.60 -2.13 10.16
C ALA A 10 -1.23 -2.00 11.65
N GLU A 11 0.04 -2.22 12.02
CA GLU A 11 0.55 -2.16 13.40
C GLU A 11 1.04 -0.76 13.79
N GLY A 12 1.08 0.20 12.86
CA GLY A 12 1.49 1.58 13.14
C GLY A 12 2.92 1.92 12.75
N GLU A 13 3.62 1.02 12.07
CA GLU A 13 5.01 1.23 11.68
C GLU A 13 5.10 1.94 10.31
N PRO A 14 5.98 2.93 10.12
CA PRO A 14 6.16 3.55 8.82
C PRO A 14 6.86 2.58 7.84
N ILE A 15 6.39 2.54 6.59
CA ILE A 15 7.00 1.76 5.51
C ILE A 15 7.05 2.57 4.21
N LEU A 16 8.14 2.44 3.46
CA LEU A 16 8.26 2.97 2.11
C LEU A 16 7.94 1.89 1.08
N VAL A 17 6.98 2.18 0.20
CA VAL A 17 6.57 1.29 -0.89
C VAL A 17 6.99 1.92 -2.21
N ASN A 18 7.74 1.18 -3.01
CA ASN A 18 8.05 1.59 -4.38
C ASN A 18 6.79 1.46 -5.26
N ALA A 19 6.17 2.59 -5.62
CA ALA A 19 4.96 2.66 -6.43
C ALA A 19 5.15 2.05 -7.82
N ASP A 20 6.33 2.21 -8.43
CA ASP A 20 6.65 1.62 -9.75
C ASP A 20 6.70 0.08 -9.72
N ARG A 21 6.83 -0.53 -8.54
CA ARG A 21 6.87 -2.00 -8.34
C ARG A 21 5.57 -2.59 -7.79
N VAL A 22 4.52 -1.77 -7.60
CA VAL A 22 3.24 -2.27 -7.12
C VAL A 22 2.52 -3.01 -8.25
N ASN A 23 2.17 -4.28 -8.02
CA ASN A 23 1.38 -5.04 -8.99
C ASN A 23 -0.12 -4.83 -8.80
N PHE A 24 -0.58 -4.86 -7.55
CA PHE A 24 -1.99 -4.66 -7.21
C PHE A 24 -2.17 -4.22 -5.76
N VAL A 25 -3.31 -3.60 -5.50
CA VAL A 25 -3.82 -3.28 -4.16
C VAL A 25 -5.17 -3.97 -3.98
N ARG A 26 -5.40 -4.56 -2.81
CA ARG A 26 -6.69 -5.18 -2.45
C ARG A 26 -7.08 -4.87 -1.01
N ARG A 27 -8.38 -4.93 -0.70
CA ARG A 27 -8.87 -4.80 0.69
C ARG A 27 -8.31 -5.93 1.56
N PHE A 28 -7.84 -5.60 2.76
CA PHE A 28 -7.36 -6.61 3.72
C PHE A 28 -8.52 -7.11 4.58
N ARG A 29 -8.75 -8.43 4.59
CA ARG A 29 -9.79 -9.13 5.39
C ARG A 29 -11.22 -8.55 5.25
N GLY A 30 -11.53 -7.93 4.11
CA GLY A 30 -12.85 -7.34 3.84
C GLY A 30 -13.17 -6.06 4.61
N GLY A 31 -12.22 -5.52 5.37
CA GLY A 31 -12.38 -4.22 6.04
C GLY A 31 -12.03 -3.04 5.12
N ASP A 32 -12.57 -1.87 5.43
CA ASP A 32 -12.34 -0.64 4.66
C ASP A 32 -11.19 0.24 5.21
N ALA A 33 -10.59 -0.15 6.34
CA ALA A 33 -9.55 0.62 7.02
C ALA A 33 -8.10 0.15 6.71
N ALA A 34 -7.93 -0.94 5.97
CA ALA A 34 -6.62 -1.49 5.63
C ALA A 34 -6.59 -2.12 4.23
N SER A 35 -5.45 -1.99 3.57
CA SER A 35 -5.21 -2.49 2.23
C SER A 35 -3.93 -3.31 2.17
N ALA A 36 -3.97 -4.43 1.45
CA ALA A 36 -2.78 -5.20 1.11
C ALA A 36 -2.20 -4.68 -0.21
N VAL A 37 -0.96 -4.20 -0.16
CA VAL A 37 -0.19 -3.70 -1.30
C VAL A 37 0.86 -4.75 -1.67
N ASN A 38 0.78 -5.28 -2.89
CA ASN A 38 1.76 -6.24 -3.40
C ASN A 38 2.87 -5.53 -4.17
N PHE A 39 4.13 -5.78 -3.78
CA PHE A 39 5.31 -5.28 -4.47
C PHE A 39 6.27 -6.46 -4.69
N GLU A 40 6.43 -6.85 -5.96
CA GLU A 40 7.18 -8.04 -6.42
C GLU A 40 6.70 -9.43 -5.91
N LYS A 41 7.20 -10.46 -6.61
CA LYS A 41 6.71 -11.86 -6.60
C LYS A 41 6.37 -12.38 -5.20
N GLY A 42 5.07 -12.39 -4.89
CA GLY A 42 4.46 -13.11 -3.77
C GLY A 42 4.37 -12.37 -2.43
N ASN A 43 5.03 -11.22 -2.27
CA ASN A 43 5.03 -10.49 -1.00
C ASN A 43 4.05 -9.32 -1.01
N TYR A 44 3.28 -9.17 0.06
CA TYR A 44 2.42 -8.01 0.25
C TYR A 44 2.64 -7.44 1.65
N VAL A 45 2.52 -6.12 1.77
CA VAL A 45 2.42 -5.44 3.06
C VAL A 45 0.98 -5.01 3.28
N VAL A 46 0.53 -5.06 4.52
CA VAL A 46 -0.76 -4.50 4.91
C VAL A 46 -0.52 -3.09 5.45
N VAL A 47 -1.10 -2.11 4.78
CA VAL A 47 -1.06 -0.70 5.18
C VAL A 47 -2.41 -0.25 5.69
N LYS A 48 -2.40 0.75 6.57
CA LYS A 48 -3.60 1.50 6.93
C LYS A 48 -4.08 2.31 5.74
N GLY A 49 -5.39 2.50 5.68
CA GLY A 49 -6.06 3.23 4.62
C GLY A 49 -6.88 2.32 3.72
N GLY A 50 -8.02 2.86 3.30
CA GLY A 50 -8.92 2.17 2.37
C GLY A 50 -8.32 2.06 0.97
N ILE A 51 -8.86 1.15 0.16
CA ILE A 51 -8.32 0.87 -1.17
C ILE A 51 -8.23 2.12 -2.06
N GLN A 52 -9.20 3.04 -1.96
CA GLN A 52 -9.21 4.27 -2.75
C GLN A 52 -8.11 5.24 -2.31
N GLU A 53 -7.91 5.39 -1.01
CA GLU A 53 -6.87 6.25 -0.43
C GLU A 53 -5.48 5.76 -0.80
N VAL A 54 -5.25 4.45 -0.66
CA VAL A 54 -3.96 3.82 -0.98
C VAL A 54 -3.66 3.91 -2.48
N MET A 55 -4.66 3.65 -3.34
CA MET A 55 -4.50 3.80 -4.79
C MET A 55 -4.21 5.24 -5.20
N LYS A 56 -4.87 6.22 -4.56
CA LYS A 56 -4.61 7.64 -4.80
C LYS A 56 -3.19 8.03 -4.40
N ALA A 57 -2.75 7.62 -3.20
CA ALA A 57 -1.40 7.90 -2.71
C ALA A 57 -0.32 7.28 -3.63
N LEU A 58 -0.55 6.08 -4.15
CA LEU A 58 0.34 5.44 -5.12
C LEU A 58 0.38 6.15 -6.47
N ALA A 59 -0.73 6.77 -6.90
CA ALA A 59 -0.80 7.51 -8.16
C ALA A 59 -0.20 8.93 -8.08
N GLU A 60 -0.14 9.51 -6.88
CA GLU A 60 0.43 10.85 -6.62
C GLU A 60 1.94 10.82 -6.29
N GLY A 61 2.48 9.62 -6.02
CA GLY A 61 3.88 9.37 -5.63
C GLY A 61 4.92 9.53 -6.73
#